data_AF-A0A8T5URT4-F1
#
_entry.id   AF-A0A8T5URT4-F1
#
_cell.length_a   1.000
_cell.length_b   1.000
_cell.length_c   1.000
_cell.angle_alpha   90.00
_cell.angle_beta   90.00
_cell.angle_gamma   90.00
#
_symmetry.space_group_name_H-M   'P 1'
#
loop_
_entity.id
_entity.type
_entity.pdbx_description
1 polymer ?
#
loop_
_entity_poly.entity_id
_entity_poly.type
_entity_poly.pdbx_seq_one_letter_code
_entity_poly.pdbx_strand_id
1 'polypeptide(L)'
;MPESIKSLNFVYDYAKSLFEKRKDNHFEESMKNPIFEKEKTALDLFIHSVSTLNFAMKKTTNPDADMKDIALKLDPESSVPLHEQLLDLFSIANEAYTEERMKYNEEDLKNTFKSPFGREMTYEDWFGFIIHHTIGHIYQSFRLQALYLRHKV
;
A
#
# COMPACT_ATOMS: atom_id res chain seq x y z
N MET A 1 -19.76 -2.00 6.49
CA MET A 1 -18.40 -1.62 6.04
C MET A 1 -18.31 -1.83 4.53
N PRO A 2 -17.92 -0.80 3.76
CA PRO A 2 -17.70 -0.89 2.31
C PRO A 2 -16.81 -2.07 1.89
N GLU A 3 -17.09 -2.66 0.73
CA GLU A 3 -16.37 -3.85 0.24
C GLU A 3 -14.89 -3.59 -0.05
N SER A 4 -14.55 -2.36 -0.48
CA SER A 4 -13.18 -1.95 -0.71
C SER A 4 -12.35 -1.91 0.58
N ILE A 5 -12.95 -1.56 1.72
CA ILE A 5 -12.30 -1.60 3.04
C ILE A 5 -12.09 -3.06 3.46
N LYS A 6 -13.10 -3.92 3.29
CA LYS A 6 -12.95 -5.36 3.61
C LYS A 6 -11.85 -6.01 2.79
N SER A 7 -11.77 -5.67 1.50
CA SER A 7 -10.73 -6.15 0.59
C SER A 7 -9.34 -5.72 1.06
N LEU A 8 -9.18 -4.46 1.49
CA LEU A 8 -7.90 -3.98 2.00
C LEU A 8 -7.49 -4.67 3.30
N ASN A 9 -8.42 -4.83 4.24
CA ASN A 9 -8.22 -5.54 5.50
C ASN A 9 -7.80 -7.00 5.26
N PHE A 10 -8.46 -7.68 4.32
CA PHE A 10 -8.08 -9.03 3.93
C PHE A 10 -6.63 -9.10 3.43
N VAL A 11 -6.21 -8.14 2.58
CA VAL A 11 -4.83 -8.09 2.08
C VAL A 11 -3.84 -7.79 3.19
N TYR A 12 -4.19 -6.93 4.16
CA TYR A 12 -3.39 -6.67 5.35
C TYR A 12 -3.20 -7.94 6.20
N ASP A 13 -4.29 -8.64 6.52
CA ASP A 13 -4.24 -9.88 7.29
C ASP A 13 -3.43 -10.97 6.56
N TYR A 14 -3.58 -11.04 5.24
CA TYR A 14 -2.79 -11.93 4.40
C TYR A 14 -1.30 -11.58 4.44
N ALA A 15 -0.95 -10.29 4.33
CA ALA A 15 0.43 -9.80 4.45
C ALA A 15 1.03 -10.19 5.80
N LYS A 16 0.29 -9.95 6.88
CA LYS A 16 0.70 -10.31 8.24
C LYS A 16 0.98 -11.80 8.37
N SER A 17 0.03 -12.64 7.95
CA SER A 17 0.21 -14.10 7.97
C SER A 17 1.41 -14.56 7.14
N LEU A 18 1.62 -13.94 5.97
CA LEU A 18 2.73 -14.27 5.08
C LEU A 18 4.08 -13.90 5.71
N PHE A 19 4.16 -12.73 6.33
CA PHE A 19 5.38 -12.20 6.95
C PHE A 19 5.74 -13.01 8.20
N GLU A 20 4.76 -13.35 9.04
CA GLU A 20 4.96 -14.22 10.20
C GLU A 20 5.53 -15.59 9.83
N LYS A 21 5.08 -16.19 8.73
CA LYS A 21 5.58 -17.49 8.24
C LYS A 21 6.99 -17.42 7.64
N ARG A 22 7.48 -16.22 7.32
CA ARG A 22 8.74 -16.01 6.58
C ARG A 22 9.82 -15.33 7.40
N LYS A 23 9.60 -15.08 8.70
CA LYS A 23 10.56 -14.38 9.60
C LYS A 23 11.97 -14.99 9.58
N ASP A 24 12.09 -16.25 9.20
CA ASP A 24 13.28 -17.07 9.46
C ASP A 24 14.12 -17.38 8.21
N ASN A 25 13.63 -17.07 7.00
CA ASN A 25 14.23 -17.53 5.73
C ASN A 25 14.28 -16.41 4.68
N HIS A 26 15.35 -15.60 4.70
CA HIS A 26 15.66 -14.66 3.62
C HIS A 26 14.56 -13.63 3.34
N PHE A 27 13.69 -13.32 4.31
CA PHE A 27 12.63 -12.31 4.13
C PHE A 27 13.21 -10.97 3.68
N GLU A 28 14.18 -10.45 4.44
CA GLU A 28 14.78 -9.16 4.10
C GLU A 28 15.50 -9.20 2.77
N GLU A 29 16.26 -10.27 2.51
CA GLU A 29 17.00 -10.44 1.28
C GLU A 29 16.08 -10.48 0.07
N SER A 30 15.00 -11.26 0.13
CA SER A 30 13.99 -11.39 -0.93
C SER A 30 13.13 -10.15 -1.12
N MET A 31 13.04 -9.28 -0.12
CA MET A 31 12.39 -7.98 -0.24
C MET A 31 13.31 -6.95 -0.89
N LYS A 32 14.57 -6.89 -0.45
CA LYS A 32 15.55 -5.83 -0.81
C LYS A 32 16.28 -6.08 -2.12
N ASN A 33 16.40 -7.33 -2.57
CA ASN A 33 17.14 -7.65 -3.78
C ASN A 33 16.23 -7.89 -4.99
N PRO A 34 16.58 -7.37 -6.17
CA PRO A 34 15.81 -7.64 -7.38
C PRO A 34 16.09 -9.05 -7.90
N ILE A 35 15.09 -9.65 -8.56
CA ILE A 35 15.24 -10.96 -9.21
C ILE A 35 16.04 -10.83 -10.51
N PHE A 36 15.72 -9.79 -11.27
CA PHE A 36 16.33 -9.45 -12.56
C PHE A 36 17.02 -8.10 -12.45
N GLU A 37 18.19 -7.97 -13.08
CA GLU A 37 18.94 -6.72 -13.08
C GLU A 37 18.09 -5.57 -13.65
N LYS A 38 18.12 -4.41 -12.97
CA LYS A 38 17.39 -3.17 -13.32
C LYS A 38 15.88 -3.19 -13.08
N GLU A 39 15.32 -4.26 -12.49
CA GLU A 39 13.92 -4.26 -12.05
C GLU A 39 13.74 -3.69 -10.64
N LYS A 40 12.51 -3.25 -10.35
CA LYS A 40 12.11 -2.83 -8.99
C LYS A 40 12.14 -4.04 -8.05
N THR A 41 12.48 -3.78 -6.79
CA THR A 41 12.46 -4.81 -5.75
C THR A 41 11.02 -5.03 -5.23
N ALA A 42 10.81 -6.16 -4.54
CA ALA A 42 9.53 -6.38 -3.86
C ALA A 42 9.28 -5.29 -2.79
N LEU A 43 10.34 -4.83 -2.14
CA LEU A 43 10.28 -3.72 -1.19
C LEU A 43 9.81 -2.42 -1.84
N ASP A 44 10.40 -2.04 -2.97
CA ASP A 44 10.05 -0.81 -3.69
C ASP A 44 8.58 -0.80 -4.07
N LEU A 45 8.05 -1.92 -4.59
CA LEU A 45 6.64 -2.02 -4.95
C LEU A 45 5.72 -1.94 -3.74
N PHE A 46 6.08 -2.59 -2.63
CA PHE A 46 5.28 -2.56 -1.41
C PHE A 46 5.21 -1.15 -0.84
N ILE A 47 6.37 -0.52 -0.62
CA ILE A 47 6.47 0.84 -0.09
C ILE A 47 5.77 1.83 -1.02
N HIS A 48 6.00 1.74 -2.33
CA HIS A 48 5.32 2.58 -3.31
C HIS A 48 3.79 2.47 -3.18
N SER A 49 3.28 1.24 -3.04
CA SER A 49 1.85 0.98 -2.94
C SER A 49 1.23 1.63 -1.71
N VAL A 50 1.74 1.31 -0.51
CA VAL A 50 1.18 1.83 0.76
C VAL A 50 1.39 3.34 0.88
N SER A 51 2.51 3.87 0.39
CA SER A 51 2.77 5.33 0.37
C SER A 51 1.81 6.06 -0.57
N THR A 52 1.54 5.48 -1.75
CA THR A 52 0.60 6.06 -2.73
C THR A 52 -0.82 6.06 -2.17
N LEU A 53 -1.23 4.98 -1.48
CA LEU A 53 -2.52 4.93 -0.80
C LEU A 53 -2.64 6.02 0.26
N ASN A 54 -1.67 6.12 1.17
CA ASN A 54 -1.70 7.14 2.22
C ASN A 54 -1.71 8.56 1.63
N PHE A 55 -0.82 8.84 0.68
CA PHE A 55 -0.77 10.10 -0.06
C PHE A 55 -2.13 10.44 -0.67
N ALA A 56 -2.72 9.49 -1.40
CA ALA A 56 -3.98 9.66 -2.09
C ALA A 56 -5.11 10.03 -1.13
N MET A 57 -5.19 9.36 0.02
CA MET A 57 -6.23 9.63 1.02
C MET A 57 -6.02 10.98 1.69
N LYS A 58 -4.79 11.28 2.15
CA LYS A 58 -4.49 12.58 2.78
C LYS A 58 -4.70 13.75 1.83
N LYS A 59 -4.41 13.60 0.53
CA LYS A 59 -4.68 14.63 -0.49
C LYS A 59 -6.16 14.75 -0.87
N THR A 60 -6.93 13.67 -0.73
CA THR A 60 -8.40 13.76 -0.89
C THR A 60 -8.99 14.58 0.26
N THR A 61 -8.50 14.40 1.50
CA THR A 61 -8.91 15.21 2.66
C THR A 61 -8.40 16.66 2.61
N ASN A 62 -7.12 16.84 2.29
CA ASN A 62 -6.44 18.13 2.25
C ASN A 62 -5.58 18.23 0.97
N PRO A 63 -6.10 18.85 -0.09
CA PRO A 63 -5.37 18.99 -1.36
C PRO A 63 -4.02 19.71 -1.22
N ASP A 64 -3.86 20.57 -0.22
CA ASP A 64 -2.64 21.38 0.01
C ASP A 64 -1.64 20.72 0.96
N ALA A 65 -1.88 19.49 1.43
CA ALA A 65 -0.97 18.78 2.34
C ALA A 65 0.45 18.68 1.76
N ASP A 66 1.47 18.99 2.56
CA ASP A 66 2.87 18.90 2.14
C ASP A 66 3.26 17.43 1.91
N MET A 67 4.06 17.16 0.86
CA MET A 67 4.59 15.84 0.56
C MET A 67 5.35 15.24 1.75
N LYS A 68 6.09 16.06 2.49
CA LYS A 68 6.87 15.59 3.65
C LYS A 68 5.98 15.07 4.79
N ASP A 69 4.74 15.55 4.87
CA ASP A 69 3.80 15.24 5.96
C ASP A 69 2.95 14.00 5.64
N ILE A 70 2.96 13.54 4.39
CA ILE A 70 2.12 12.42 3.89
C ILE A 70 2.94 11.27 3.31
N ALA A 71 4.23 11.46 3.03
CA ALA A 71 5.10 10.41 2.54
C ALA A 71 5.38 9.38 3.63
N LEU A 72 5.00 8.13 3.37
CA LEU A 72 5.44 6.99 4.17
C LEU A 72 6.81 6.54 3.69
N LYS A 73 7.71 6.27 4.64
CA LYS A 73 9.05 5.75 4.36
C LYS A 73 9.49 4.86 5.51
N LEU A 74 10.38 3.91 5.20
CA LEU A 74 11.08 3.18 6.24
C LEU A 74 11.96 4.15 7.04
N ASP A 75 12.10 3.86 8.33
CA ASP A 75 13.07 4.54 9.17
C ASP A 75 14.43 3.84 9.00
N PRO A 76 15.43 4.50 8.40
CA PRO A 76 16.74 3.89 8.16
C PRO A 76 17.50 3.57 9.45
N GLU A 77 17.18 4.23 10.56
CA GLU A 77 17.85 4.04 11.86
C GLU A 77 17.07 3.09 12.78
N SER A 78 15.96 2.54 12.31
CA SER A 78 15.09 1.69 13.12
C SER A 78 15.71 0.32 13.38
N SER A 79 15.68 -0.09 14.65
CA SER A 79 16.01 -1.46 15.09
C SER A 79 14.85 -2.44 14.95
N VAL A 80 13.67 -1.96 14.53
CA VAL A 80 12.48 -2.79 14.31
C VAL A 80 12.69 -3.66 13.07
N PRO A 81 12.39 -4.97 13.11
CA PRO A 81 12.50 -5.83 11.94
C PRO A 81 11.74 -5.30 10.72
N LEU A 82 12.30 -5.47 9.52
CA LEU A 82 11.70 -4.92 8.29
C LEU A 82 10.21 -5.30 8.13
N HIS A 83 9.86 -6.55 8.41
CA HIS A 83 8.48 -7.02 8.26
C HIS A 83 7.49 -6.29 9.19
N GLU A 84 7.92 -5.92 10.40
CA GLU A 84 7.11 -5.14 11.34
C GLU A 84 6.97 -3.70 10.87
N GLN A 85 8.05 -3.08 10.38
CA GLN A 85 7.98 -1.75 9.77
C GLN A 85 7.01 -1.72 8.58
N LEU A 86 7.05 -2.74 7.71
CA LEU A 86 6.15 -2.81 6.56
C LEU A 86 4.68 -2.96 6.95
N LEU A 87 4.38 -3.74 8.00
CA LEU A 87 3.02 -3.87 8.51
C LEU A 87 2.54 -2.58 9.15
N ASP A 88 3.41 -1.88 9.88
CA ASP A 88 3.08 -0.58 10.48
C ASP A 88 2.72 0.46 9.39
N LEU A 89 3.56 0.59 8.36
CA LEU A 89 3.28 1.46 7.23
C LEU A 89 1.99 1.07 6.49
N PHE A 90 1.70 -0.22 6.35
CA PHE A 90 0.46 -0.68 5.74
C PHE A 90 -0.75 -0.38 6.64
N SER A 91 -0.64 -0.53 7.96
CA SER A 91 -1.70 -0.17 8.91
C SER A 91 -2.05 1.31 8.78
N ILE A 92 -1.04 2.19 8.78
CA ILE A 92 -1.24 3.65 8.63
C ILE A 92 -1.97 3.97 7.32
N ALA A 93 -1.56 3.36 6.20
CA ALA A 93 -2.21 3.59 4.91
C ALA A 93 -3.65 3.04 4.87
N ASN A 94 -3.90 1.88 5.50
CA ASN A 94 -5.21 1.26 5.58
C ASN A 94 -6.18 2.06 6.46
N GLU A 95 -5.69 2.60 7.59
CA GLU A 95 -6.43 3.52 8.45
C GLU A 95 -6.81 4.80 7.69
N ALA A 96 -5.85 5.43 7.00
CA ALA A 96 -6.13 6.63 6.19
C ALA A 96 -7.19 6.36 5.10
N TYR A 97 -7.16 5.20 4.46
CA TYR A 97 -8.17 4.79 3.49
C TYR A 97 -9.54 4.57 4.13
N THR A 98 -9.57 3.90 5.27
CA THR A 98 -10.81 3.63 6.02
C THR A 98 -11.45 4.94 6.48
N GLU A 99 -10.67 5.83 7.09
CA GLU A 99 -11.13 7.15 7.53
C GLU A 99 -11.73 7.97 6.39
N GLU A 100 -11.07 8.00 5.23
CA GLU A 100 -11.54 8.77 4.09
C GLU A 100 -12.77 8.13 3.44
N ARG A 101 -12.72 6.83 3.11
CA ARG A 101 -13.83 6.14 2.43
C ARG A 101 -15.12 6.16 3.25
N MET A 102 -15.05 6.12 4.58
CA MET A 102 -16.22 6.12 5.46
C MET A 102 -16.97 7.46 5.49
N LYS A 103 -16.40 8.55 4.97
CA LYS A 103 -17.06 9.86 4.88
C LYS A 103 -18.16 9.91 3.81
N TYR A 104 -18.12 9.01 2.84
CA TYR A 104 -18.97 9.06 1.63
C TYR A 104 -20.02 7.94 1.65
N ASN A 105 -21.29 8.32 1.55
CA ASN A 105 -22.40 7.39 1.31
C ASN A 105 -22.54 7.05 -0.19
N GLU A 106 -23.46 6.17 -0.56
CA GLU A 106 -23.65 5.72 -1.95
C GLU A 106 -24.05 6.82 -2.94
N GLU A 107 -24.69 7.89 -2.47
CA GLU A 107 -25.03 9.05 -3.32
C GLU A 107 -23.79 9.93 -3.53
N ASP A 108 -23.01 10.17 -2.48
CA ASP A 108 -21.78 10.96 -2.55
C ASP A 108 -20.77 10.36 -3.52
N LEU A 109 -20.72 9.02 -3.61
CA LEU A 109 -19.80 8.30 -4.50
C LEU A 109 -19.97 8.65 -5.98
N LYS A 110 -21.17 9.09 -6.38
CA LYS A 110 -21.51 9.46 -7.77
C LYS A 110 -21.08 10.89 -8.11
N ASN A 111 -20.74 11.70 -7.11
CA ASN A 111 -20.28 13.08 -7.33
C ASN A 111 -18.89 13.09 -7.95
N THR A 112 -18.67 14.02 -8.86
CA THR A 112 -17.35 14.26 -9.47
C THR A 112 -16.52 15.21 -8.63
N PHE A 113 -15.21 15.00 -8.64
CA PHE A 113 -14.24 15.87 -8.02
C PHE A 113 -12.91 15.80 -8.77
N LYS A 114 -12.01 16.74 -8.49
CA LYS A 114 -10.63 16.67 -9.00
C LYS A 114 -9.80 15.80 -8.06
N SER A 115 -9.40 14.63 -8.54
CA SER A 115 -8.55 13.69 -7.80
C SER A 115 -7.21 14.32 -7.40
N PRO A 116 -6.52 13.74 -6.39
CA PRO A 116 -5.15 14.09 -6.04
C PRO A 116 -4.14 14.05 -7.21
N PHE A 117 -4.45 13.31 -8.29
CA PHE A 117 -3.62 13.25 -9.50
C PHE A 117 -4.10 14.21 -10.61
N GLY A 118 -5.00 15.14 -10.28
CA GLY A 118 -5.44 16.22 -11.15
C GLY A 118 -6.51 15.85 -12.17
N ARG A 119 -6.97 14.60 -12.20
CA ARG A 119 -8.04 14.12 -13.09
C ARG A 119 -9.40 14.30 -12.45
N GLU A 120 -10.38 14.75 -13.23
CA GLU A 120 -11.78 14.79 -12.81
C GLU A 120 -12.41 13.40 -12.96
N MET A 121 -13.02 12.88 -11.90
CA MET A 121 -13.65 11.56 -11.85
C MET A 121 -14.64 11.48 -10.69
N THR A 122 -15.45 10.43 -10.65
CA THR A 122 -16.33 10.18 -9.50
C THR A 122 -15.52 9.72 -8.29
N TYR A 123 -16.06 9.90 -7.08
CA TYR A 123 -15.47 9.31 -5.88
C TYR A 123 -15.47 7.77 -5.94
N GLU A 124 -16.46 7.15 -6.58
CA GLU A 124 -16.50 5.71 -6.84
C GLU A 124 -15.29 5.27 -7.67
N ASP A 125 -15.06 5.90 -8.82
CA ASP A 125 -13.92 5.61 -9.71
C ASP A 125 -12.59 5.84 -8.99
N TRP A 126 -12.51 6.90 -8.18
CA TRP A 126 -11.32 7.22 -7.40
C TRP A 126 -10.97 6.14 -6.38
N PHE A 127 -11.94 5.77 -5.53
CA PHE A 127 -11.73 4.73 -4.53
C PHE A 127 -11.48 3.37 -5.18
N GLY A 128 -12.17 3.06 -6.28
CA GLY A 128 -11.94 1.86 -7.08
C GLY A 128 -10.54 1.81 -7.70
N PHE A 129 -10.07 2.92 -8.27
CA PHE A 129 -8.74 3.02 -8.85
C PHE A 129 -7.66 2.82 -7.79
N ILE A 130 -7.72 3.58 -6.69
CA ILE A 130 -6.64 3.57 -5.70
C ILE A 130 -6.56 2.22 -4.98
N ILE A 131 -7.69 1.56 -4.71
CA ILE A 131 -7.69 0.25 -4.08
C ILE A 131 -7.13 -0.82 -5.03
N HIS A 132 -7.52 -0.79 -6.31
CA HIS A 132 -7.01 -1.73 -7.31
C HIS A 132 -5.50 -1.57 -7.52
N HIS A 133 -5.03 -0.33 -7.65
CA HIS A 133 -3.61 -0.01 -7.71
C HIS A 133 -2.86 -0.56 -6.49
N THR A 134 -3.39 -0.34 -5.30
CA THR A 134 -2.73 -0.71 -4.04
C THR A 134 -2.61 -2.22 -3.90
N ILE A 135 -3.74 -2.92 -4.05
CA ILE A 135 -3.81 -4.38 -3.92
C ILE A 135 -2.95 -5.04 -5.02
N GLY A 136 -3.04 -4.56 -6.26
CA GLY A 136 -2.27 -5.08 -7.38
C GLY A 136 -0.75 -5.04 -7.14
N HIS A 137 -0.22 -3.90 -6.68
CA HIS A 137 1.20 -3.76 -6.39
C HIS A 137 1.65 -4.54 -5.15
N ILE A 138 0.79 -4.70 -4.13
CA ILE A 138 1.09 -5.53 -2.96
C ILE A 138 1.21 -7.01 -3.39
N TYR A 139 0.27 -7.52 -4.18
CA TYR A 139 0.38 -8.88 -4.72
C TYR A 139 1.59 -9.05 -5.63
N GLN A 140 1.93 -8.04 -6.44
CA GLN A 140 3.14 -8.07 -7.26
C GLN A 140 4.40 -8.13 -6.39
N SER A 141 4.45 -7.38 -5.29
CA SER A 141 5.52 -7.45 -4.30
C SER A 141 5.65 -8.87 -3.72
N PHE A 142 4.55 -9.48 -3.27
CA PHE A 142 4.57 -10.86 -2.77
C PHE A 142 5.03 -11.87 -3.82
N ARG A 143 4.63 -11.67 -5.08
CA ARG A 143 5.05 -12.51 -6.20
C ARG A 143 6.55 -12.38 -6.45
N LEU A 144 7.10 -11.17 -6.45
CA LEU A 144 8.53 -10.97 -6.61
C LEU A 144 9.30 -11.61 -5.45
N GLN A 145 8.84 -11.42 -4.22
CA GLN A 145 9.46 -12.07 -3.07
C GLN A 145 9.48 -13.61 -3.22
N ALA A 146 8.33 -14.20 -3.60
CA ALA A 146 8.22 -15.65 -3.77
C ALA A 146 9.10 -16.18 -4.92
N LEU A 147 9.21 -15.44 -6.02
CA LEU A 147 10.08 -15.79 -7.14
C LEU A 147 11.56 -15.69 -6.75
N TYR A 148 11.97 -14.66 -5.99
CA TYR A 148 13.34 -14.57 -5.46
C TYR A 148 13.69 -15.81 -4.65
N LEU A 149 12.84 -16.14 -3.67
CA LEU A 149 13.02 -17.30 -2.79
C LEU A 149 13.07 -18.64 -3.54
N ARG A 150 12.50 -18.73 -4.74
CA ARG A 150 12.54 -19.95 -5.57
C ARG A 150 13.81 -20.05 -6.43
N HIS A 151 14.39 -18.91 -6.81
CA HIS A 151 15.44 -18.84 -7.82
C HIS A 151 16.83 -18.50 -7.27
N LYS A 152 16.91 -17.92 -6.07
CA LYS A 152 18.15 -17.38 -5.49
C LYS A 152 18.48 -17.95 -4.10
N VAL A 153 17.53 -18.62 -3.46
CA VAL A 153 17.67 -19.37 -2.21
C VAL A 153 17.46 -20.84 -2.52
#